data_AF-A0A8S3VBD3-F1
#
_entry.id   AF-A0A8S3VBD3-F1
#
_cell.length_a   1.000
_cell.length_b   1.000
_cell.length_c   1.000
_cell.angle_alpha   90.00
_cell.angle_beta   90.00
_cell.angle_gamma   90.00
#
_symmetry.space_group_name_H-M   'P 1'
#
loop_
_entity.id
_entity.type
_entity.pdbx_description
1 polymer ?
#
loop_
_entity_poly.entity_id
_entity_poly.type
_entity_poly.pdbx_seq_one_letter_code
_entity_poly.pdbx_strand_id
1 'polypeptide(L)'
;MKSRRPEPAEIEHKNMRFLIMDRPTDSTMDKFIEELHKKGAKDGIRVIDCQFDDGNPPPGEVIEEWINLLKTRFKEEPGCCVAVHCVAGLVRAPVLVALALIECGMLYEDAVELIRQKRRGAINAKQLAFLEHYRPKSRLKQKGNGHKQCCVM
;
A
#
# COMPACT_ATOMS: atom_id res chain seq x y z
N MET A 1 -20.45 -17.07 -18.94
CA MET A 1 -20.13 -15.62 -18.88
C MET A 1 -18.79 -15.47 -18.17
N LYS A 2 -17.75 -14.98 -18.86
CA LYS A 2 -16.42 -14.83 -18.25
C LYS A 2 -16.53 -13.74 -17.17
N SER A 3 -16.55 -14.14 -15.90
CA SER A 3 -16.39 -13.24 -14.76
C SER A 3 -15.10 -12.47 -14.99
N ARG A 4 -15.20 -11.24 -15.50
CA ARG A 4 -14.05 -10.35 -15.67
C ARG A 4 -13.57 -10.03 -14.26
N ARG A 5 -12.65 -10.84 -13.75
CA ARG A 5 -11.96 -10.56 -12.50
C ARG A 5 -11.30 -9.18 -12.68
N PRO A 6 -11.46 -8.26 -11.73
CA PRO A 6 -10.80 -6.96 -11.84
C PRO A 6 -9.30 -7.21 -11.97
N GLU A 7 -8.66 -6.50 -12.91
CA GLU A 7 -7.22 -6.57 -13.07
C GLU A 7 -6.54 -6.16 -11.75
N PRO A 8 -5.41 -6.81 -11.38
CA PRO A 8 -4.68 -6.43 -10.19
C PRO A 8 -4.29 -4.95 -10.27
N ALA A 9 -4.60 -4.21 -9.21
CA ALA A 9 -4.39 -2.77 -9.19
C ALA A 9 -2.95 -2.48 -8.76
N GLU A 10 -2.10 -2.20 -9.74
CA GLU A 10 -0.72 -1.77 -9.54
C GLU A 10 -0.65 -0.27 -9.29
N ILE A 11 0.00 0.10 -8.18
CA ILE A 11 0.23 1.48 -7.77
C ILE A 11 1.73 1.65 -7.60
N GLU A 12 2.32 2.48 -8.44
CA GLU A 12 3.73 2.84 -8.35
C GLU A 12 3.87 4.27 -7.84
N HIS A 13 4.71 4.48 -6.83
CA HIS A 13 5.04 5.81 -6.36
C HIS A 13 6.50 5.86 -5.89
N LYS A 14 7.31 6.68 -6.57
CA LYS A 14 8.76 6.82 -6.32
C LYS A 14 9.46 5.46 -6.40
N ASN A 15 10.07 5.00 -5.30
CA ASN A 15 10.80 3.73 -5.22
C ASN A 15 9.95 2.60 -4.62
N MET A 16 8.63 2.78 -4.56
CA MET A 16 7.69 1.83 -3.97
C MET A 16 6.69 1.38 -5.02
N ARG A 17 6.42 0.07 -5.01
CA ARG A 17 5.40 -0.56 -5.83
C ARG A 17 4.46 -1.32 -4.93
N PHE A 18 3.17 -1.03 -5.06
CA PHE A 18 2.10 -1.71 -4.36
C PHE A 18 1.24 -2.46 -5.35
N LEU A 19 0.89 -3.69 -5.02
CA LEU A 19 0.04 -4.55 -5.84
C LEU A 19 -1.22 -4.92 -5.04
N ILE A 20 -2.35 -4.31 -5.37
CA ILE A 20 -3.61 -4.60 -4.71
C ILE A 20 -4.31 -5.74 -5.45
N MET A 21 -4.32 -6.92 -4.83
CA MET A 21 -4.88 -8.15 -5.41
C MET A 21 -6.19 -8.56 -4.75
N ASP A 22 -6.92 -9.44 -5.42
CA ASP A 22 -8.06 -10.13 -4.84
C ASP A 22 -7.60 -11.28 -3.92
N ARG A 23 -8.51 -11.82 -3.11
CA ARG A 23 -8.19 -12.89 -2.17
C ARG A 23 -7.79 -14.14 -2.95
N PRO A 24 -6.57 -14.68 -2.79
CA PRO A 24 -6.24 -15.97 -3.36
C PRO A 24 -7.07 -17.06 -2.66
N THR A 25 -7.66 -17.95 -3.44
CA THR A 25 -8.13 -19.25 -2.97
C THR A 25 -6.99 -20.27 -3.00
N ASP A 26 -7.08 -21.33 -2.19
CA ASP A 26 -6.08 -22.41 -2.11
C ASP A 26 -5.68 -22.92 -3.51
N SER A 27 -6.68 -23.15 -4.37
CA SER A 27 -6.48 -23.62 -5.75
C SER A 27 -5.90 -22.58 -6.72
N THR A 28 -5.76 -21.32 -6.31
CA THR A 28 -5.21 -20.23 -7.12
C THR A 28 -3.94 -19.65 -6.53
N MET A 29 -3.47 -20.19 -5.39
CA MET A 29 -2.30 -19.69 -4.68
C MET A 29 -1.05 -19.78 -5.56
N ASP A 30 -0.87 -20.87 -6.31
CA ASP A 30 0.26 -21.03 -7.23
C ASP A 30 0.31 -19.93 -8.28
N LYS A 31 -0.84 -19.59 -8.89
CA LYS A 31 -0.94 -18.51 -9.88
C LYS A 31 -0.68 -17.14 -9.26
N PHE A 32 -1.08 -16.96 -8.00
CA PHE A 32 -0.85 -15.73 -7.25
C PHE A 32 0.63 -15.53 -6.95
N ILE A 33 1.32 -16.59 -6.53
CA ILE A 33 2.78 -16.59 -6.32
C ILE A 33 3.52 -16.35 -7.64
N GLU A 34 3.08 -16.98 -8.73
CA GLU A 34 3.68 -16.78 -10.06
C GLU A 34 3.53 -15.31 -10.53
N GLU A 35 2.35 -14.72 -10.38
CA GLU A 35 2.13 -13.29 -10.70
C GLU A 35 2.97 -12.38 -9.79
N LEU A 36 3.10 -12.70 -8.50
CA LEU A 36 3.99 -11.97 -7.59
C LEU A 36 5.45 -12.00 -8.06
N HIS A 37 5.96 -13.19 -8.39
CA HIS A 37 7.32 -13.36 -8.91
C HIS A 37 7.51 -12.60 -10.22
N LYS A 38 6.54 -12.66 -11.13
CA LYS A 38 6.57 -11.95 -12.41
C LYS A 38 6.58 -10.43 -12.23
N LYS A 39 5.94 -9.92 -11.17
CA LYS A 39 5.91 -8.49 -10.81
C LYS A 39 7.11 -8.06 -9.95
N GLY A 40 8.09 -8.93 -9.73
CA GLY A 40 9.35 -8.60 -9.08
C GLY A 40 9.38 -8.84 -7.57
N ALA A 41 8.48 -9.66 -7.02
CA ALA A 41 8.72 -10.26 -5.71
C ALA A 41 9.89 -11.25 -5.83
N LYS A 42 11.04 -10.93 -5.25
CA LYS A 42 12.21 -11.82 -5.20
C LYS A 42 12.22 -12.60 -3.89
N ASP A 43 12.67 -13.85 -3.97
CA ASP A 43 12.91 -14.83 -2.89
C ASP A 43 12.35 -14.48 -1.49
N GLY A 44 11.24 -15.12 -1.13
CA GLY A 44 10.66 -15.08 0.23
C GLY A 44 9.49 -14.10 0.38
N ILE A 45 8.29 -14.53 -0.03
CA ILE A 45 7.04 -13.81 0.23
C ILE A 45 6.78 -13.86 1.75
N ARG A 46 7.04 -12.74 2.45
CA ARG A 46 6.65 -12.57 3.86
C ARG A 46 5.20 -12.09 3.93
N VAL A 47 4.32 -12.97 4.38
CA VAL A 47 2.91 -12.66 4.66
C VAL A 47 2.82 -12.06 6.06
N ILE A 48 2.11 -10.94 6.18
CA ILE A 48 1.86 -10.26 7.46
C ILE A 48 0.36 -10.03 7.59
N ASP A 49 -0.21 -10.64 8.62
CA ASP A 49 -1.63 -10.60 8.91
C ASP A 49 -1.98 -9.41 9.81
N CYS A 50 -2.22 -8.25 9.20
CA CYS A 50 -2.77 -7.09 9.91
C CYS A 50 -4.29 -7.20 10.02
N GLN A 51 -4.79 -7.91 11.02
CA GLN A 51 -6.23 -8.03 11.30
C GLN A 51 -6.72 -6.82 12.12
N PHE A 52 -7.70 -6.09 11.59
CA PHE A 52 -8.40 -5.01 12.30
C PHE A 52 -9.87 -4.94 11.87
N ASP A 53 -10.72 -4.43 12.77
CA ASP A 53 -12.18 -4.39 12.63
C ASP A 53 -12.67 -3.64 11.39
N ASP A 54 -13.70 -4.18 10.73
CA ASP A 54 -14.23 -3.66 9.48
C ASP A 54 -15.02 -2.35 9.72
N GLY A 55 -14.67 -1.31 8.97
CA GLY A 55 -15.31 0.01 9.06
C GLY A 55 -14.72 0.97 10.09
N ASN A 56 -13.78 0.52 10.92
CA ASN A 56 -12.97 1.38 11.79
C ASN A 56 -11.63 1.71 11.15
N PRO A 57 -11.06 2.89 11.43
CA PRO A 57 -9.69 3.21 11.02
C PRO A 57 -8.70 2.22 11.66
N PRO A 58 -7.63 1.83 10.95
CA PRO A 58 -6.62 0.95 11.53
C PRO A 58 -6.02 1.58 12.79
N PRO A 59 -5.81 0.81 13.87
CA PRO A 59 -5.19 1.34 15.08
C PRO A 59 -3.76 1.81 14.76
N GLY A 60 -3.29 2.83 15.51
CA GLY A 60 -1.97 3.42 15.29
C GLY A 60 -0.83 2.41 15.27
N GLU A 61 -0.94 1.34 16.08
CA GLU A 61 0.02 0.24 16.15
C GLU A 61 0.16 -0.51 14.83
N VAL A 62 -0.97 -0.85 14.18
CA VAL A 62 -0.99 -1.53 12.87
C VAL A 62 -0.42 -0.63 11.79
N ILE A 63 -0.73 0.67 11.84
CA ILE A 63 -0.18 1.65 10.90
C ILE A 63 1.35 1.72 11.06
N GLU A 64 1.84 1.76 12.30
CA GLU A 64 3.27 1.82 12.59
C GLU A 64 4.01 0.55 12.18
N GLU A 65 3.43 -0.62 12.43
CA GLU A 65 3.97 -1.91 11.98
C GLU A 65 4.06 -1.96 10.45
N TRP A 66 2.99 -1.57 9.75
CA TRP A 66 2.95 -1.48 8.29
C TRP A 66 4.03 -0.54 7.75
N ILE A 67 4.16 0.66 8.31
CA ILE A 67 5.17 1.63 7.89
C ILE A 67 6.59 1.10 8.14
N ASN A 68 6.83 0.47 9.29
CA ASN A 68 8.13 -0.08 9.64
C ASN A 68 8.51 -1.26 8.73
N LEU A 69 7.54 -2.11 8.39
CA LEU A 69 7.68 -3.18 7.40
C LEU A 69 8.10 -2.59 6.06
N LEU A 70 7.34 -1.64 5.51
CA LEU A 70 7.65 -1.00 4.23
C LEU A 70 9.04 -0.37 4.26
N LYS A 71 9.37 0.37 5.31
CA LYS A 71 10.67 1.01 5.47
C LYS A 71 11.82 0.01 5.47
N THR A 72 11.63 -1.14 6.13
CA THR A 72 12.64 -2.20 6.18
C THR A 72 12.78 -2.83 4.80
N ARG A 73 11.67 -3.17 4.15
CA ARG A 73 11.65 -3.81 2.82
C ARG A 73 12.23 -2.95 1.72
N PHE A 74 11.80 -1.69 1.62
CA PHE A 74 12.33 -0.78 0.60
C PHE A 74 13.77 -0.33 0.87
N LYS A 75 14.28 -0.52 2.10
CA LYS A 75 15.69 -0.29 2.43
C LYS A 75 16.56 -1.49 2.06
N GLU A 76 16.08 -2.71 2.30
CA GLU A 76 16.75 -3.96 1.92
C GLU A 76 16.76 -4.14 0.41
N GLU A 77 15.62 -3.96 -0.24
CA GLU A 77 15.43 -4.16 -1.67
C GLU A 77 14.75 -2.94 -2.32
N PRO A 78 15.53 -1.97 -2.84
CA PRO A 78 14.97 -0.83 -3.55
C PRO A 78 14.28 -1.31 -4.84
N GLY A 79 12.99 -0.98 -4.98
CA GLY A 79 12.17 -1.42 -6.12
C GLY A 79 11.39 -2.72 -5.90
N CYS A 80 11.40 -3.28 -4.68
CA CYS A 80 10.56 -4.43 -4.32
C CYS A 80 9.07 -4.14 -4.51
N CYS A 81 8.29 -5.17 -4.80
CA CYS A 81 6.83 -5.09 -4.92
C CYS A 81 6.16 -5.59 -3.64
N VAL A 82 5.32 -4.74 -3.03
CA VAL A 82 4.53 -5.12 -1.85
C VAL A 82 3.10 -5.39 -2.27
N ALA A 83 2.68 -6.64 -2.16
CA ALA A 83 1.30 -7.01 -2.42
C ALA A 83 0.43 -6.86 -1.18
N VAL A 84 -0.76 -6.29 -1.38
CA VAL A 84 -1.76 -6.09 -0.33
C VAL A 84 -3.07 -6.70 -0.81
N HIS A 85 -3.61 -7.62 -0.02
CA HIS A 85 -4.93 -8.20 -0.28
C HIS A 85 -5.85 -7.92 0.91
N CYS A 86 -7.17 -7.99 0.68
CA CYS A 86 -8.16 -7.89 1.75
C CYS A 86 -8.99 -9.17 1.75
N VAL A 87 -9.35 -9.67 2.94
CA VAL A 87 -10.22 -10.85 3.13
C VAL A 87 -11.56 -10.71 2.39
N ALA A 88 -12.08 -9.47 2.27
CA ALA A 88 -13.33 -9.12 1.60
C ALA A 88 -13.13 -8.24 0.34
N GLY A 89 -11.89 -8.11 -0.15
CA GLY A 89 -11.61 -7.53 -1.48
C GLY A 89 -11.85 -6.03 -1.70
N LEU A 90 -12.49 -5.26 -0.80
CA LEU A 90 -12.98 -3.92 -1.20
C LEU A 90 -12.44 -2.70 -0.44
N VAL A 91 -12.12 -2.79 0.86
CA VAL A 91 -12.10 -1.56 1.68
C VAL A 91 -10.80 -1.30 2.46
N ARG A 92 -10.10 -2.34 2.93
CA ARG A 92 -8.95 -2.19 3.86
C ARG A 92 -7.59 -2.03 3.19
N ALA A 93 -7.30 -2.88 2.20
CA ALA A 93 -6.05 -2.83 1.46
C ALA A 93 -5.74 -1.45 0.83
N PRO A 94 -6.72 -0.75 0.22
CA PRO A 94 -6.46 0.57 -0.35
C PRO A 94 -6.08 1.63 0.68
N VAL A 95 -6.61 1.58 1.91
CA VAL A 95 -6.28 2.56 2.96
C VAL A 95 -4.85 2.44 3.42
N LEU A 96 -4.33 1.21 3.57
CA LEU A 96 -2.92 1.00 3.94
C LEU A 96 -1.96 1.51 2.84
N VAL A 97 -2.33 1.32 1.57
CA VAL A 97 -1.57 1.87 0.44
C VAL A 97 -1.64 3.39 0.45
N ALA A 98 -2.81 3.99 0.68
CA ALA A 98 -2.95 5.45 0.79
C ALA A 98 -2.06 6.02 1.90
N LEU A 99 -2.05 5.39 3.09
CA LEU A 99 -1.19 5.79 4.20
C LEU A 99 0.30 5.74 3.84
N ALA A 100 0.74 4.70 3.12
CA ALA A 100 2.12 4.59 2.67
C ALA A 100 2.50 5.71 1.68
N LEU A 101 1.59 6.06 0.76
CA LEU A 101 1.78 7.18 -0.17
C LEU A 101 1.89 8.52 0.59
N ILE A 102 0.99 8.74 1.55
CA ILE A 102 0.98 9.96 2.39
C ILE A 102 2.27 10.06 3.22
N GLU A 103 2.74 8.95 3.77
CA GLU A 103 4.01 8.89 4.51
C GLU A 103 5.25 9.17 3.62
N CYS A 104 5.15 8.93 2.32
CA CYS A 104 6.17 9.35 1.35
C CYS A 104 6.06 10.81 0.91
N GLY A 105 5.09 11.55 1.45
CA GLY A 105 4.87 12.97 1.19
C GLY A 105 3.92 13.26 0.03
N MET A 106 3.07 12.31 -0.37
CA MET A 106 1.94 12.55 -1.27
C MET A 106 0.77 13.16 -0.48
N LEU A 107 -0.04 14.02 -1.10
CA LEU A 107 -1.28 14.48 -0.47
C LEU A 107 -2.29 13.34 -0.43
N TYR A 108 -3.17 13.33 0.58
CA TYR A 108 -4.18 12.28 0.69
C TYR A 108 -5.16 12.31 -0.49
N GLU A 109 -5.44 13.50 -1.05
CA GLU A 109 -6.28 13.68 -2.25
C GLU A 109 -5.68 12.96 -3.46
N ASP A 110 -4.41 13.24 -3.79
CA ASP A 110 -3.66 12.56 -4.85
C ASP A 110 -3.56 11.05 -4.61
N ALA A 111 -3.31 10.63 -3.37
CA ALA A 111 -3.23 9.22 -3.02
C ALA A 111 -4.57 8.49 -3.24
N VAL A 112 -5.68 9.11 -2.82
CA VAL A 112 -7.03 8.58 -3.03
C VAL A 112 -7.37 8.55 -4.51
N GLU A 113 -7.03 9.60 -5.26
CA GLU A 113 -7.28 9.66 -6.71
C GLU A 113 -6.51 8.56 -7.45
N LEU A 114 -5.22 8.38 -7.15
CA LEU A 114 -4.38 7.35 -7.75
C LEU A 114 -4.95 5.93 -7.52
N ILE A 115 -5.44 5.68 -6.30
CA ILE A 115 -6.10 4.43 -5.96
C ILE A 115 -7.43 4.27 -6.72
N ARG A 116 -8.24 5.33 -6.79
CA ARG A 116 -9.55 5.32 -7.47
C ARG A 116 -9.42 5.18 -8.98
N GLN A 117 -8.33 5.66 -9.58
CA GLN A 117 -8.01 5.45 -11.00
C GLN A 117 -7.83 3.96 -11.32
N LYS A 118 -7.14 3.22 -10.43
CA LYS A 118 -6.92 1.77 -10.61
C LYS A 118 -8.10 0.94 -10.16
N ARG A 119 -8.79 1.36 -9.10
CA ARG A 119 -9.93 0.64 -8.52
C ARG A 119 -11.07 1.62 -8.22
N ARG A 120 -11.96 1.77 -9.19
CA ARG A 120 -13.12 2.68 -9.07
C ARG A 120 -14.00 2.28 -7.88
N GLY A 121 -14.31 3.25 -7.01
CA GLY A 121 -15.11 3.02 -5.81
C GLY A 121 -14.33 2.50 -4.59
N ALA A 122 -12.99 2.43 -4.67
CA ALA A 122 -12.17 2.19 -3.49
C ALA A 122 -12.26 3.36 -2.51
N ILE A 123 -12.19 3.03 -1.22
CA ILE A 123 -12.19 3.95 -0.06
C ILE A 123 -13.57 4.56 0.23
N ASN A 124 -14.11 4.25 1.42
CA ASN A 124 -15.39 4.76 1.91
C ASN A 124 -15.26 6.17 2.52
N ALA A 125 -16.35 6.92 2.64
CA ALA A 125 -16.38 8.27 3.21
C ALA A 125 -15.77 8.35 4.63
N LYS A 126 -16.04 7.36 5.50
CA LYS A 126 -15.42 7.28 6.84
C LYS A 126 -13.90 7.18 6.78
N GLN A 127 -13.38 6.41 5.83
CA GLN A 127 -11.94 6.24 5.66
C GLN A 127 -11.30 7.48 5.03
N LEU A 128 -12.03 8.16 4.14
CA LEU A 128 -11.59 9.44 3.59
C LEU A 128 -11.44 10.49 4.69
N ALA A 129 -12.42 10.61 5.60
CA ALA A 129 -12.34 11.50 6.76
C ALA A 129 -11.15 11.15 7.67
N PHE A 130 -10.85 9.86 7.84
CA PHE A 130 -9.65 9.41 8.57
C PHE A 130 -8.36 9.84 7.87
N LEU A 131 -8.25 9.65 6.55
CA LEU A 131 -7.07 10.04 5.77
C LEU A 131 -6.85 11.57 5.76
N GLU A 132 -7.94 12.34 5.77
CA GLU A 132 -7.90 13.81 5.88
C GLU A 132 -7.30 14.27 7.22
N HIS A 133 -7.65 13.61 8.32
CA HIS A 133 -7.15 13.93 9.66
C HIS A 133 -5.82 13.25 9.99
N TYR A 134 -5.34 12.36 9.13
CA TYR A 134 -4.10 11.63 9.35
C TYR A 134 -2.89 12.56 9.22
N ARG A 135 -2.11 12.70 10.29
CA ARG A 135 -0.84 13.43 10.26
C ARG A 135 0.31 12.48 9.93
N PRO A 136 0.96 12.62 8.76
CA PRO A 136 2.12 11.83 8.43
C PRO A 136 3.27 12.11 9.41
N LYS A 137 3.89 11.04 9.88
CA LYS A 137 5.17 11.06 10.61
C LYS A 137 6.36 11.14 9.63
N SER A 138 6.13 11.07 8.31
CA SER A 138 7.13 11.16 7.25
C SER A 138 8.27 10.15 7.39
N ARG A 139 8.00 8.98 7.99
CA ARG A 139 9.04 7.98 8.30
C ARG A 139 9.57 7.25 7.07
N LEU A 140 8.83 7.31 5.96
CA LEU A 140 9.13 6.72 4.66
C LEU A 140 9.73 7.72 3.64
N LYS A 141 9.92 9.00 3.99
CA LYS A 141 10.68 9.92 3.12
C LYS A 141 12.12 9.41 3.01
N GLN A 142 12.51 8.95 1.84
CA GLN A 142 13.92 8.73 1.54
C GLN A 142 14.64 10.07 1.69
N LYS A 143 15.67 10.12 2.56
CA LYS A 143 16.63 11.22 2.54
C LYS A 143 17.26 11.20 1.15
N GLY A 144 16.82 12.11 0.29
CA GLY A 144 17.51 12.38 -0.97
C GLY A 144 18.96 12.68 -0.62
N ASN A 145 19.88 11.97 -1.28
CA ASN A 145 21.29 12.30 -1.27
C ASN A 145 21.43 13.67 -1.95
N GLY A 146 21.38 14.74 -1.17
CA GLY A 146 21.35 16.12 -1.61
C GLY A 146 22.18 16.97 -0.67
N HIS A 147 23.46 17.09 -1.00
CA HIS A 147 24.30 18.17 -0.52
C HIS A 147 23.68 19.51 -0.98
N LYS A 148 23.67 20.51 -0.08
CA LYS A 148 23.12 21.89 -0.21
C LYS A 148 21.58 21.99 -0.07
N GLN A 149 20.99 22.93 0.65
CA GLN A 149 21.44 24.05 1.48
C GLN A 149 20.15 24.76 1.97
N CYS A 150 20.15 25.25 3.22
CA CYS A 150 19.40 26.43 3.71
C CYS A 150 17.85 26.33 3.78
N CYS A 151 17.14 26.97 4.70
CA CYS A 151 17.44 28.07 5.64
C CYS A 151 16.64 27.82 6.96
N VAL A 152 17.14 28.08 8.18
CA VAL A 152 17.39 29.37 8.87
C VAL A 152 16.12 30.21 9.11
N MET A 153 15.64 30.28 10.37
CA MET A 153 15.72 31.43 11.29
C MET A 153 15.21 31.00 12.67
#